data_AF-A0A2V8MQX2-F1
#
_entry.id   AF-A0A2V8MQX2-F1
#
_cell.length_a   1.000
_cell.length_b   1.000
_cell.length_c   1.000
_cell.angle_alpha   90.00
_cell.angle_beta   90.00
_cell.angle_gamma   90.00
#
_symmetry.space_group_name_H-M   'P 1'
#
loop_
_entity.id
_entity.type
_entity.pdbx_description
1 polymer ?
#
loop_
_entity_poly.entity_id
_entity_poly.type
_entity_poly.pdbx_seq_one_letter_code
_entity_poly.pdbx_strand_id
1 'polypeptide(L)'
;AVQIHQELGYDLVPPAFLDFEPARRESLHDIPSLVRPIAASSILTNNIQVTLFAFAFGLTAGIGTAVLLVFNGVQLGAIAGWMTAKGNGSSLWGWIMPHGGTELLAITLAGGAGFMLARALIAPGEVRRTTALRRVAVPALVIELGVMVMLVFVFAGLIEGFVSPSSIGFPARIAVLAASLIFWIGYLALVGI
;
A
#
# COMPACT_ATOMS: atom_id res chain seq x y z
N ALA A 1 3.09 -19.00 -7.16
CA ALA A 1 3.14 -20.02 -6.11
C ALA A 1 1.74 -20.46 -5.70
N VAL A 2 0.94 -19.63 -5.03
CA VAL A 2 -0.42 -20.00 -4.53
C VAL A 2 -1.41 -20.40 -5.64
N GLN A 3 -1.29 -19.86 -6.85
CA GLN A 3 -2.11 -20.29 -8.00
C GLN A 3 -1.85 -21.75 -8.43
N ILE A 4 -0.63 -22.24 -8.18
CA ILE A 4 -0.15 -23.55 -8.60
C ILE A 4 -0.27 -24.55 -7.43
N HIS A 5 0.01 -24.07 -6.21
CA HIS A 5 -0.01 -24.81 -4.95
C HIS A 5 -1.02 -24.16 -4.01
N GLN A 6 -2.28 -24.64 -4.03
CA GLN A 6 -3.36 -24.05 -3.26
C GLN A 6 -3.19 -24.28 -1.76
N GLU A 7 -2.44 -25.31 -1.36
CA GLU A 7 -2.06 -25.57 0.04
C GLU A 7 -1.32 -24.39 0.68
N LEU A 8 -0.48 -23.68 -0.08
CA LEU A 8 0.24 -22.49 0.40
C LEU A 8 -0.68 -21.31 0.70
N GLY A 9 -1.93 -21.36 0.23
CA GLY A 9 -2.95 -20.37 0.58
C GLY A 9 -3.23 -20.34 2.08
N TYR A 10 -3.35 -21.51 2.72
CA TYR A 10 -3.67 -21.61 4.16
C TYR A 10 -2.55 -21.11 5.08
N ASP A 11 -1.30 -21.11 4.59
CA ASP A 11 -0.13 -20.67 5.35
C ASP A 11 0.22 -19.20 5.12
N LEU A 12 -0.03 -18.67 3.92
CA LEU A 12 0.42 -17.34 3.49
C LEU A 12 -0.70 -16.29 3.43
N VAL A 13 -1.95 -16.71 3.34
CA VAL A 13 -3.10 -15.81 3.28
C VAL A 13 -3.66 -15.64 4.69
N PRO A 14 -3.87 -14.39 5.18
CA PRO A 14 -4.49 -14.19 6.48
C PRO A 14 -5.87 -14.86 6.53
N PRO A 15 -6.29 -15.46 7.66
CA PRO A 15 -7.54 -16.21 7.75
C PRO A 15 -8.78 -15.44 7.29
N ALA A 16 -8.79 -14.12 7.53
CA ALA A 16 -9.86 -13.23 7.08
C ALA A 16 -10.05 -13.20 5.55
N PHE A 17 -9.01 -13.52 4.77
CA PHE A 17 -9.04 -13.57 3.31
C PHE A 17 -9.26 -14.99 2.74
N LEU A 18 -9.18 -16.03 3.57
CA LEU A 18 -9.45 -17.41 3.15
C LEU A 18 -10.93 -17.61 2.83
N ASP A 19 -11.80 -17.03 3.65
CA ASP A 19 -13.27 -17.05 3.49
C ASP A 19 -13.82 -15.82 2.73
N PHE A 20 -12.92 -14.94 2.25
CA PHE A 20 -13.31 -13.72 1.55
C PHE A 20 -13.71 -14.03 0.11
N GLU A 21 -15.01 -13.94 -0.16
CA GLU A 21 -15.60 -14.11 -1.49
C GLU A 21 -16.07 -12.76 -2.08
N PRO A 22 -15.20 -12.02 -2.80
CA PRO A 22 -15.61 -10.75 -3.42
C PRO A 22 -16.55 -10.94 -4.63
N ALA A 23 -16.86 -12.17 -5.04
CA ALA A 23 -17.84 -12.47 -6.07
C ALA A 23 -19.30 -12.51 -5.56
N ARG A 24 -19.53 -12.48 -4.24
CA ARG A 24 -20.87 -12.29 -3.70
C ARG A 24 -21.29 -10.83 -3.92
N ARG A 25 -22.44 -10.64 -4.57
CA ARG A 25 -23.06 -9.31 -4.81
C ARG A 25 -23.14 -8.49 -3.51
N GLU A 26 -23.30 -9.19 -2.39
CA GLU A 26 -23.35 -8.66 -1.02
C GLU A 26 -22.00 -8.09 -0.52
N SER A 27 -20.86 -8.61 -0.95
CA SER A 27 -19.54 -8.21 -0.44
C SER A 27 -18.98 -6.93 -1.08
N LEU A 28 -19.40 -6.61 -2.31
CA LEU A 28 -19.03 -5.37 -3.02
C LEU A 28 -20.07 -4.25 -2.83
N HIS A 29 -21.34 -4.59 -2.56
CA HIS A 29 -22.45 -3.63 -2.55
C HIS A 29 -23.36 -3.66 -1.31
N ASP A 30 -23.32 -4.67 -0.44
CA ASP A 30 -24.16 -4.77 0.78
C ASP A 30 -23.35 -4.77 2.09
N ILE A 31 -22.11 -4.27 2.11
CA ILE A 31 -21.55 -3.81 3.39
C ILE A 31 -22.49 -2.68 3.86
N PRO A 32 -23.14 -2.77 5.03
CA PRO A 32 -24.02 -1.71 5.50
C PRO A 32 -23.26 -0.38 5.44
N SER A 33 -23.90 0.70 4.96
CA SER A 33 -23.25 2.01 4.81
C SER A 33 -22.59 2.52 6.10
N LEU A 34 -23.08 2.05 7.25
CA LEU A 34 -22.52 2.28 8.58
C LEU A 34 -21.19 1.55 8.87
N VAL A 35 -20.93 0.41 8.22
CA VAL A 35 -19.74 -0.43 8.48
C VAL A 35 -18.61 -0.14 7.49
N ARG A 36 -18.91 0.43 6.31
CA ARG A 36 -17.89 0.80 5.30
C ARG A 36 -16.82 1.77 5.83
N PRO A 37 -17.20 2.88 6.51
CA PRO A 37 -16.22 3.81 7.08
C PRO A 37 -15.28 3.14 8.08
N ILE A 38 -15.78 2.18 8.84
CA ILE A 38 -15.01 1.46 9.86
C ILE A 38 -14.01 0.51 9.18
N ALA A 39 -14.45 -0.23 8.15
CA ALA A 39 -13.59 -1.14 7.41
C ALA A 39 -12.48 -0.40 6.66
N ALA A 40 -12.82 0.71 5.97
CA ALA A 40 -11.84 1.52 5.27
C ALA A 40 -10.89 2.26 6.20
N SER A 41 -11.38 2.78 7.34
CA SER A 41 -10.53 3.36 8.38
C SER A 41 -9.52 2.34 8.91
N SER A 42 -9.93 1.07 9.02
CA SER A 42 -9.04 -0.02 9.46
C SER A 42 -7.94 -0.31 8.44
N ILE A 43 -8.29 -0.35 7.15
CA ILE A 43 -7.33 -0.52 6.04
C ILE A 43 -6.37 0.68 5.97
N LEU A 44 -6.90 1.90 6.04
CA LEU A 44 -6.09 3.13 6.06
C LEU A 44 -5.10 3.13 7.23
N THR A 45 -5.58 2.80 8.43
CA THR A 45 -4.72 2.70 9.62
C THR A 45 -3.64 1.65 9.43
N ASN A 46 -3.97 0.48 8.84
CA ASN A 46 -2.98 -0.55 8.54
C ASN A 46 -1.91 -0.04 7.56
N ASN A 47 -2.31 0.61 6.46
CA ASN A 47 -1.36 1.15 5.49
C ASN A 47 -0.43 2.20 6.12
N ILE A 48 -0.98 3.13 6.92
CA ILE A 48 -0.18 4.13 7.64
C ILE A 48 0.82 3.46 8.59
N GLN A 49 0.39 2.41 9.31
CA GLN A 49 1.29 1.65 10.19
C GLN A 49 2.41 0.97 9.40
N VAL A 50 2.08 0.34 8.27
CA VAL A 50 3.05 -0.36 7.43
C VAL A 50 4.06 0.62 6.83
N THR A 51 3.65 1.81 6.36
CA THR A 51 4.58 2.82 5.86
C THR A 51 5.48 3.37 6.96
N LEU A 52 4.91 3.66 8.13
CA LEU A 52 5.65 4.10 9.32
C LEU A 52 6.71 3.08 9.74
N PHE A 53 6.36 1.79 9.75
CA PHE A 53 7.31 0.73 10.06
C PHE A 53 8.36 0.57 8.97
N ALA A 54 7.99 0.67 7.69
CA ALA A 54 8.95 0.62 6.59
C ALA A 54 10.00 1.74 6.71
N PHE A 55 9.57 2.95 7.05
CA PHE A 55 10.43 4.10 7.33
C PHE A 55 11.29 3.89 8.59
N ALA A 56 10.67 3.57 9.73
CA ALA A 56 11.34 3.45 11.02
C ALA A 56 12.38 2.31 11.03
N PHE A 57 12.06 1.18 10.40
CA PHE A 57 12.99 0.07 10.25
C PHE A 57 14.20 0.39 9.37
N GLY A 58 14.23 1.55 8.69
CA GLY A 58 15.42 2.07 8.04
C GLY A 58 16.60 2.21 9.03
N LEU A 59 16.29 2.49 10.30
CA LEU A 59 17.28 2.58 11.38
C LEU A 59 17.95 1.24 11.72
N THR A 60 17.40 0.12 11.28
CA THR A 60 18.01 -1.23 11.39
C THR A 60 19.02 -1.51 10.28
N ALA A 61 19.70 -0.47 9.79
CA ALA A 61 20.52 -0.51 8.57
C ALA A 61 19.74 -1.02 7.35
N GLY A 62 18.43 -0.75 7.28
CA GLY A 62 17.57 -1.10 6.15
C GLY A 62 17.16 -2.57 6.05
N ILE A 63 17.65 -3.45 6.93
CA ILE A 63 17.29 -4.88 6.92
C ILE A 63 15.79 -5.04 7.22
N GLY A 64 15.31 -4.38 8.28
CA GLY A 64 13.89 -4.45 8.65
C GLY A 64 12.98 -3.84 7.58
N THR A 65 13.40 -2.75 6.91
CA THR A 65 12.67 -2.18 5.77
C THR A 65 12.57 -3.18 4.63
N ALA A 66 13.68 -3.81 4.24
CA ALA A 66 13.70 -4.79 3.16
C ALA A 66 12.81 -6.01 3.47
N VAL A 67 12.91 -6.56 4.68
CA VAL A 67 12.08 -7.69 5.13
C VAL A 67 10.60 -7.33 5.10
N LEU A 68 10.24 -6.13 5.59
CA LEU A 68 8.85 -5.67 5.60
C LEU A 68 8.30 -5.51 4.17
N LEU A 69 9.07 -4.91 3.25
CA LEU A 69 8.66 -4.76 1.85
C LEU A 69 8.46 -6.11 1.17
N VAL A 70 9.36 -7.06 1.38
CA VAL A 70 9.24 -8.43 0.85
C VAL A 70 8.01 -9.11 1.43
N PHE A 71 7.80 -9.03 2.74
CA PHE A 71 6.65 -9.64 3.40
C PHE A 71 5.32 -9.07 2.91
N ASN A 72 5.25 -7.75 2.72
CA ASN A 72 4.07 -7.09 2.14
C ASN A 72 3.81 -7.55 0.70
N GLY A 73 4.86 -7.63 -0.13
CA GLY A 73 4.75 -8.14 -1.51
C GLY A 73 4.33 -9.61 -1.58
N VAL A 74 4.87 -10.47 -0.71
CA VAL A 74 4.49 -11.88 -0.62
C VAL A 74 3.03 -12.03 -0.21
N GLN A 75 2.56 -11.29 0.81
CA GLN A 75 1.15 -11.31 1.21
C GLN A 75 0.22 -10.86 0.08
N LEU A 76 0.54 -9.75 -0.58
CA LEU A 76 -0.25 -9.25 -1.71
C LEU A 76 -0.32 -10.27 -2.85
N GLY A 77 0.83 -10.88 -3.19
CA GLY A 77 0.91 -11.93 -4.20
C GLY A 77 0.17 -13.22 -3.81
N ALA A 78 0.19 -13.58 -2.53
CA ALA A 78 -0.53 -14.74 -2.00
C ALA A 78 -2.05 -14.53 -2.09
N ILE A 79 -2.55 -13.37 -1.66
CA ILE A 79 -3.97 -13.00 -1.77
C ILE A 79 -4.39 -12.99 -3.24
N ALA A 80 -3.63 -12.31 -4.11
CA ALA A 80 -3.92 -12.27 -5.54
C ALA A 80 -3.94 -13.66 -6.18
N GLY A 81 -3.02 -14.54 -5.75
CA GLY A 81 -2.93 -15.91 -6.23
C GLY A 81 -4.10 -16.78 -5.80
N TRP A 82 -4.47 -16.76 -4.51
CA TRP A 82 -5.60 -17.48 -3.93
C TRP A 82 -6.92 -17.10 -4.63
N MET A 83 -7.14 -15.80 -4.76
CA MET A 83 -8.31 -15.20 -5.39
C MET A 83 -8.47 -15.57 -6.86
N THR A 84 -7.35 -15.60 -7.59
CA THR A 84 -7.36 -16.05 -8.99
C THR A 84 -7.61 -17.56 -9.10
N ALA A 85 -7.03 -18.36 -8.19
CA ALA A 85 -7.23 -19.81 -8.17
C ALA A 85 -8.69 -20.21 -7.88
N LYS A 86 -9.42 -19.38 -7.13
CA LYS A 86 -10.86 -19.54 -6.85
C LYS A 86 -11.78 -18.99 -7.95
N GLY A 87 -11.23 -18.47 -9.06
CA GLY A 87 -12.02 -17.89 -10.16
C GLY A 87 -12.53 -16.47 -9.91
N ASN A 88 -12.15 -15.85 -8.79
CA ASN A 88 -12.64 -14.54 -8.34
C ASN A 88 -11.67 -13.38 -8.63
N GLY A 89 -10.70 -13.58 -9.55
CA GLY A 89 -9.65 -12.60 -9.82
C GLY A 89 -10.16 -11.24 -10.32
N SER A 90 -11.21 -11.22 -11.14
CA SER A 90 -11.80 -9.96 -11.66
C SER A 90 -12.41 -9.09 -10.56
N SER A 91 -13.08 -9.70 -9.57
CA SER A 91 -13.64 -9.01 -8.41
C SER A 91 -12.55 -8.45 -7.51
N LEU A 92 -11.45 -9.19 -7.31
CA LEU A 92 -10.29 -8.69 -6.56
C LEU A 92 -9.70 -7.44 -7.21
N TRP A 93 -9.37 -7.51 -8.51
CA TRP A 93 -8.81 -6.36 -9.22
C TRP A 93 -9.80 -5.21 -9.28
N GLY A 94 -11.11 -5.47 -9.42
CA GLY A 94 -12.14 -4.44 -9.35
C GLY A 94 -12.24 -3.74 -7.99
N TRP A 95 -11.88 -4.44 -6.91
CA TRP A 95 -11.84 -3.87 -5.56
C TRP A 95 -10.52 -3.15 -5.28
N ILE A 96 -9.37 -3.74 -5.61
CA ILE A 96 -8.03 -3.19 -5.36
C ILE A 96 -7.70 -2.02 -6.29
N MET A 97 -8.08 -2.07 -7.58
CA MET A 97 -7.57 -1.11 -8.56
C MET A 97 -7.78 0.37 -8.21
N PRO A 98 -8.90 0.84 -7.63
CA PRO A 98 -9.08 2.25 -7.31
C PRO A 98 -7.99 2.84 -6.38
N HIS A 99 -7.46 2.05 -5.44
CA HIS A 99 -6.51 2.50 -4.41
C HIS A 99 -5.13 1.84 -4.49
N GLY A 100 -5.04 0.61 -5.00
CA GLY A 100 -3.84 -0.23 -4.91
C GLY A 100 -2.60 0.40 -5.53
N GLY A 101 -2.76 1.19 -6.60
CA GLY A 101 -1.64 1.92 -7.20
C GLY A 101 -1.05 2.97 -6.26
N THR A 102 -1.90 3.71 -5.54
CA THR A 102 -1.45 4.73 -4.57
C THR A 102 -0.87 4.07 -3.32
N GLU A 103 -1.45 2.99 -2.81
CA GLU A 103 -0.91 2.25 -1.66
C GLU A 103 0.47 1.66 -1.95
N LEU A 104 0.65 1.06 -3.13
CA LEU A 104 1.94 0.51 -3.54
C LEU A 104 2.99 1.60 -3.74
N LEU A 105 2.60 2.76 -4.26
CA LEU A 105 3.47 3.92 -4.34
C LEU A 105 3.85 4.43 -2.94
N ALA A 106 2.88 4.51 -2.02
CA ALA A 106 3.09 4.95 -0.63
C ALA A 106 4.14 4.10 0.08
N ILE A 107 3.98 2.76 0.08
CA ILE A 107 4.92 1.86 0.75
C ILE A 107 6.30 1.89 0.08
N THR A 108 6.37 2.09 -1.23
CA THR A 108 7.64 2.21 -1.96
C THR A 108 8.39 3.50 -1.58
N LEU A 109 7.68 4.63 -1.48
CA LEU A 109 8.26 5.91 -1.06
C LEU A 109 8.71 5.86 0.41
N ALA A 110 7.89 5.31 1.30
CA ALA A 110 8.24 5.12 2.71
C ALA A 110 9.45 4.19 2.88
N GLY A 111 9.49 3.09 2.12
CA GLY A 111 10.65 2.20 2.06
C GLY A 111 11.90 2.89 1.54
N GLY A 112 11.78 3.71 0.50
CA GLY A 112 12.86 4.56 -0.01
C GLY A 112 13.41 5.52 1.05
N ALA A 113 12.53 6.21 1.77
CA ALA A 113 12.90 7.06 2.90
C ALA A 113 13.59 6.27 4.03
N GLY A 114 13.12 5.06 4.33
CA GLY A 114 13.80 4.13 5.24
C GLY A 114 15.21 3.76 4.77
N PHE A 115 15.40 3.49 3.48
CA PHE A 115 16.73 3.22 2.91
C PHE A 115 17.65 4.45 2.89
N MET A 116 17.11 5.68 2.84
CA MET A 116 17.91 6.89 3.02
C MET A 116 18.52 6.95 4.43
N LEU A 117 17.75 6.59 5.47
CA LEU A 117 18.26 6.46 6.84
C LEU A 117 19.29 5.34 6.95
N ALA A 118 19.02 4.19 6.34
CA ALA A 118 19.93 3.04 6.33
C ALA A 118 21.29 3.40 5.70
N ARG A 119 21.28 4.09 4.56
CA ARG A 119 22.50 4.53 3.88
C ARG A 119 23.34 5.44 4.75
N ALA A 120 22.73 6.36 5.49
CA ALA A 120 23.43 7.26 6.42
C ALA A 120 24.06 6.52 7.61
N LEU A 121 23.54 5.34 7.99
CA LEU A 121 24.10 4.48 9.02
C LEU A 121 25.27 3.61 8.50
N ILE A 122 25.07 2.99 7.34
CA ILE A 122 26.02 2.04 6.75
C ILE A 122 27.23 2.76 6.16
N ALA A 123 26.98 3.79 5.35
CA ALA A 123 28.00 4.49 4.56
C ALA A 123 27.89 6.01 4.75
N PRO A 124 28.24 6.55 5.94
CA PRO A 124 28.13 7.98 6.25
C PRO A 124 29.16 8.86 5.52
N GLY A 125 30.15 8.28 4.82
CA GLY A 125 31.25 9.00 4.21
C GLY A 125 32.22 9.55 5.26
N GLU A 126 32.64 10.80 5.10
CA GLU A 126 33.64 11.46 5.97
C GLU A 126 33.08 12.00 7.29
N VAL A 127 31.77 11.91 7.52
CA VAL A 127 31.13 12.43 8.73
C VAL A 127 30.77 11.31 9.70
N ARG A 128 30.59 11.65 10.98
CA ARG A 128 30.05 10.72 11.98
C ARG A 128 28.65 10.27 11.58
N ARG A 129 28.29 9.01 11.86
CA ARG A 129 26.95 8.43 11.58
C ARG A 129 25.80 9.29 12.10
N THR A 130 25.94 9.85 13.30
CA THR A 130 24.93 10.74 13.90
C THR A 130 24.74 12.02 13.08
N THR A 131 25.82 12.59 12.55
CA THR A 131 25.78 13.77 11.67
C THR A 131 25.17 13.42 10.31
N ALA A 132 25.56 12.29 9.71
CA ALA A 132 24.98 11.81 8.45
C ALA A 132 23.46 11.60 8.59
N LEU A 133 23.03 10.94 9.67
CA LEU A 133 21.61 10.74 9.97
C LEU A 133 20.86 12.07 10.12
N ARG A 134 21.39 13.03 10.86
CA ARG A 134 20.74 14.36 11.01
C ARG A 134 20.57 15.08 9.67
N ARG A 135 21.51 14.91 8.74
CA ARG A 135 21.42 15.52 7.39
C ARG A 135 20.30 14.91 6.55
N VAL A 136 20.08 13.60 6.64
CA VAL A 136 19.04 12.90 5.86
C VAL A 136 17.70 12.80 6.59
N ALA A 137 17.66 13.02 7.89
CA ALA A 137 16.45 12.87 8.71
C ALA A 137 15.32 13.80 8.27
N VAL A 138 15.62 15.09 8.02
CA VAL A 138 14.60 16.05 7.58
C VAL A 138 14.04 15.68 6.20
N PRO A 139 14.86 15.47 5.15
CA PRO A 139 14.35 15.01 3.86
C PRO A 139 13.55 13.70 3.93
N ALA A 140 14.04 12.71 4.68
CA ALA A 140 13.36 11.42 4.80
C ALA A 140 12.02 11.54 5.54
N LEU A 141 11.94 12.40 6.57
CA LEU A 141 10.70 12.70 7.26
C LEU A 141 9.69 13.45 6.39
N VAL A 142 10.15 14.38 5.53
CA VAL A 142 9.27 15.07 4.57
C VAL A 142 8.63 14.08 3.61
N ILE A 143 9.39 13.08 3.13
CA ILE A 143 8.83 12.00 2.29
C ILE A 143 7.77 11.22 3.06
N GLU A 144 8.06 10.79 4.30
CA GLU A 144 7.11 10.01 5.10
C GLU A 144 5.83 10.81 5.41
N LEU A 145 5.94 12.09 5.75
CA LEU A 145 4.78 12.97 5.96
C LEU A 145 3.99 13.14 4.67
N GLY A 146 4.65 13.27 3.52
CA GLY A 146 4.00 13.31 2.21
C GLY A 146 3.24 12.02 1.92
N VAL A 147 3.79 10.86 2.27
CA VAL A 147 3.15 9.55 2.15
C VAL A 147 1.89 9.47 3.04
N MET A 148 1.95 9.94 4.29
CA MET A 148 0.78 9.98 5.16
C MET A 148 -0.34 10.85 4.59
N VAL A 149 0.00 12.05 4.10
CA VAL A 149 -0.97 12.95 3.47
C VAL A 149 -1.57 12.31 2.23
N MET A 150 -0.75 11.66 1.39
CA MET A 150 -1.19 10.93 0.21
C MET A 150 -2.18 9.82 0.55
N LEU A 151 -1.87 8.99 1.56
CA LEU A 151 -2.77 7.93 2.02
C LEU A 151 -4.09 8.50 2.54
N VAL A 152 -4.05 9.52 3.42
CA VAL A 152 -5.26 10.11 3.99
C VAL A 152 -6.13 10.78 2.93
N PHE A 153 -5.56 11.59 2.03
CA PHE A 153 -6.33 12.29 0.99
C PHE A 153 -6.96 11.34 -0.03
N VAL A 154 -6.22 10.32 -0.47
CA VAL A 154 -6.71 9.37 -1.48
C VAL A 154 -7.72 8.40 -0.89
N PHE A 155 -7.46 7.86 0.31
CA PHE A 155 -8.41 6.95 0.99
C PHE A 155 -9.67 7.66 1.46
N ALA A 156 -9.53 8.71 2.27
CA ALA A 156 -10.67 9.34 2.92
C ALA A 156 -11.45 10.28 1.98
N GLY A 157 -10.77 10.94 1.04
CA GLY A 157 -11.38 11.96 0.19
C GLY A 157 -11.96 11.44 -1.13
N LEU A 158 -11.18 10.69 -1.91
CA LEU A 158 -11.57 10.28 -3.27
C LEU A 158 -12.26 8.91 -3.31
N ILE A 159 -11.72 7.93 -2.58
CA ILE A 159 -12.12 6.54 -2.79
C ILE A 159 -13.36 6.18 -1.96
N GLU A 160 -13.44 6.58 -0.69
CA GLU A 160 -14.67 6.37 0.10
C GLU A 160 -15.78 7.38 -0.21
N GLY A 161 -15.42 8.63 -0.48
CA GLY A 161 -16.39 9.70 -0.73
C GLY A 161 -17.10 9.59 -2.08
N PHE A 162 -16.41 9.15 -3.14
CA PHE A 162 -16.92 9.22 -4.52
C PHE A 162 -16.94 7.88 -5.26
N VAL A 163 -15.97 6.99 -5.02
CA VAL A 163 -15.78 5.77 -5.83
C VAL A 163 -16.43 4.53 -5.19
N SER A 164 -16.35 4.39 -3.87
CA SER A 164 -16.93 3.28 -3.10
C SER A 164 -18.48 3.29 -3.07
N PRO A 165 -19.17 4.45 -3.08
CA PRO A 165 -20.62 4.50 -3.14
C PRO A 165 -21.18 4.36 -4.57
N SER A 166 -20.36 4.60 -5.60
CA SER A 166 -20.85 4.71 -6.97
C SER A 166 -20.92 3.34 -7.67
N SER A 167 -22.01 3.11 -8.38
CA SER A 167 -22.26 1.92 -9.23
C SER A 167 -21.43 1.94 -10.52
N ILE A 168 -20.23 2.53 -10.47
CA ILE A 168 -19.39 2.72 -11.65
C ILE A 168 -18.81 1.39 -12.13
N GLY A 169 -18.92 1.17 -13.44
CA GLY A 169 -18.44 -0.04 -14.10
C GLY A 169 -16.92 -0.21 -14.02
N PHE A 170 -16.46 -1.44 -14.24
CA PHE A 170 -15.04 -1.82 -14.22
C PHE A 170 -14.10 -0.87 -15.01
N PRO A 171 -14.46 -0.37 -16.22
CA PRO A 171 -13.61 0.57 -16.97
C PRO A 171 -13.39 1.91 -16.26
N ALA A 172 -14.40 2.42 -15.56
CA ALA A 172 -14.30 3.69 -14.84
C ALA A 172 -13.38 3.57 -13.62
N ARG A 173 -13.36 2.39 -12.96
CA ARG A 173 -12.42 2.11 -11.87
C ARG A 173 -10.96 2.08 -12.34
N ILE A 174 -10.71 1.53 -13.53
CA ILE A 174 -9.39 1.59 -14.19
C ILE A 174 -9.01 3.04 -14.50
N ALA A 175 -9.96 3.85 -14.99
CA ALA A 175 -9.69 5.26 -15.28
C ALA A 175 -9.30 6.06 -14.02
N VAL A 176 -9.94 5.79 -12.87
CA VAL A 176 -9.57 6.40 -11.58
C VAL A 176 -8.15 6.00 -11.17
N LEU A 177 -7.79 4.71 -11.30
CA LEU A 177 -6.43 4.24 -11.04
C LEU A 177 -5.41 4.93 -11.96
N ALA A 178 -5.68 4.97 -13.26
CA ALA A 178 -4.79 5.59 -14.23
C ALA A 178 -4.63 7.09 -13.94
N ALA A 179 -5.72 7.79 -13.64
CA ALA A 179 -5.70 9.21 -13.30
C ALA A 179 -4.91 9.48 -12.01
N SER A 180 -5.08 8.66 -10.96
CA SER A 180 -4.33 8.81 -9.72
C SER A 180 -2.83 8.56 -9.93
N LEU A 181 -2.46 7.53 -10.69
CA LEU A 181 -1.06 7.26 -11.03
C LEU A 181 -0.45 8.38 -11.87
N ILE A 182 -1.14 8.87 -12.90
CA ILE A 182 -0.67 9.98 -13.73
C ILE A 182 -0.49 11.24 -12.87
N PHE A 183 -1.43 11.52 -11.98
CA PHE A 183 -1.32 12.65 -11.05
C PHE A 183 -0.07 12.54 -10.17
N TRP A 184 0.16 11.38 -9.55
CA TRP A 184 1.33 11.17 -8.69
C TRP A 184 2.64 11.21 -9.45
N ILE A 185 2.72 10.57 -10.61
CA ILE A 185 3.91 10.59 -11.47
C ILE A 185 4.19 12.03 -11.92
N GLY A 186 3.17 12.77 -12.35
CA GLY A 186 3.29 14.17 -12.74
C GLY A 186 3.73 15.06 -11.57
N TYR A 187 3.14 14.89 -10.40
CA TYR A 187 3.53 15.61 -9.18
C TYR A 187 4.99 15.34 -8.80
N LEU A 188 5.40 14.08 -8.76
CA LEU A 188 6.78 13.69 -8.44
C LEU A 188 7.77 14.16 -9.52
N ALA A 189 7.39 14.16 -10.79
CA ALA A 189 8.25 14.66 -11.87
C ALA A 189 8.43 16.18 -11.86
N LEU A 190 7.42 16.94 -11.39
CA LEU A 190 7.46 18.41 -11.37
C LEU A 190 8.01 18.98 -10.06
N VAL A 191 7.77 18.30 -8.94
CA VAL A 191 8.13 18.76 -7.58
C VAL A 191 9.32 17.99 -7.01
N GLY A 192 9.59 16.77 -7.51
CA GLY A 192 10.70 15.92 -7.07
C GLY A 192 12.03 16.14 -7.81
N ILE A 193 12.15 17.22 -8.60
CA ILE A 193 13.39 17.69 -9.23
C ILE A 193 13.86 18.96 -8.53
#